data_AF-A0A497KIA9-F1
#
_entry.id   AF-A0A497KIA9-F1
#
_cell.length_a   1.000
_cell.length_b   1.000
_cell.length_c   1.000
_cell.angle_alpha   90.00
_cell.angle_beta   90.00
_cell.angle_gamma   90.00
#
_symmetry.space_group_name_H-M   'P 1'
#
loop_
_entity.id
_entity.type
_entity.pdbx_description
1 polymer ?
#
loop_
_entity_poly.entity_id
_entity_poly.type
_entity_poly.pdbx_seq_one_letter_code
_entity_poly.pdbx_strand_id
1 'polypeptide(L)'
;MVEWEQALEDISPTTSQFKVLVYLSFKGATQPTDISEQTGIPAGTVRPALRTLLEKGYVKQNEDSSYYSLIPFTEIVSHLYSVVKK
;
A
#
# COMPACT_ATOMS: atom_id res chain seq x y z
N MET A 1 1.22 0.04 -17.96
CA MET A 1 1.57 0.91 -16.83
C MET A 1 0.36 0.89 -15.92
N VAL A 2 0.53 0.77 -14.60
CA VAL A 2 -0.63 0.89 -13.71
C VAL A 2 -0.98 2.39 -13.68
N GLU A 3 -2.27 2.71 -13.64
CA GLU A 3 -2.74 4.09 -13.63
C GLU A 3 -2.85 4.50 -12.16
N TRP A 4 -1.86 5.22 -11.62
CA TRP A 4 -1.72 5.51 -10.19
C TRP A 4 -2.92 6.30 -9.66
N GLU A 5 -3.50 7.14 -10.51
CA GLU A 5 -4.69 7.96 -10.22
C GLU A 5 -5.87 7.08 -9.83
N GLN A 6 -6.17 6.05 -10.64
CA GLN A 6 -7.24 5.09 -10.35
C GLN A 6 -6.96 4.31 -9.07
N ALA A 7 -5.71 3.94 -8.82
CA ALA A 7 -5.34 3.22 -7.61
C ALA A 7 -5.53 4.03 -6.32
N LEU A 8 -5.38 5.34 -6.40
CA LEU A 8 -5.51 6.25 -5.26
C LEU A 8 -6.97 6.66 -5.03
N GLU A 9 -7.81 6.66 -6.06
CA GLU A 9 -9.27 6.76 -5.91
C GLU A 9 -9.89 5.47 -5.33
N ASP A 10 -9.32 4.32 -5.68
CA ASP A 10 -9.83 2.99 -5.34
C ASP A 10 -9.64 2.56 -3.87
N ILE A 11 -8.79 3.25 -3.13
CA ILE A 11 -8.41 2.87 -1.77
C ILE A 11 -8.54 4.06 -0.83
N SER A 12 -9.54 3.99 0.05
CA SER A 12 -9.77 5.02 1.06
C SER A 12 -8.59 5.13 2.05
N PRO A 13 -8.12 6.36 2.37
CA PRO A 13 -7.05 6.61 3.35
C PRO A 13 -7.28 6.06 4.75
N THR A 14 -8.53 5.78 5.11
CA THR A 14 -8.89 5.26 6.45
C THR A 14 -8.71 3.74 6.56
N THR A 15 -8.46 3.05 5.44
CA THR A 15 -8.41 1.59 5.39
C THR A 15 -7.02 1.03 5.68
N SER A 16 -6.98 -0.23 6.12
CA SER A 16 -5.70 -0.95 6.32
C SER A 16 -4.95 -1.15 5.01
N GLN A 17 -5.65 -1.35 3.89
CA GLN A 17 -5.03 -1.45 2.56
C GLN A 17 -4.23 -0.18 2.24
N PHE A 18 -4.80 1.00 2.47
CA PHE A 18 -4.10 2.25 2.22
C PHE A 18 -2.86 2.39 3.09
N LYS A 19 -2.98 2.12 4.40
CA LYS A 19 -1.86 2.22 5.33
C LYS A 19 -0.72 1.28 4.94
N VAL A 20 -1.03 0.05 4.54
CA VAL A 20 -0.04 -0.93 4.05
C VAL A 20 0.61 -0.45 2.75
N LEU A 21 -0.17 0.04 1.79
CA LEU A 21 0.35 0.57 0.52
C LEU A 21 1.30 1.76 0.73
N VAL A 22 0.90 2.74 1.55
CA VAL A 22 1.73 3.90 1.92
C VAL A 22 3.04 3.41 2.56
N TYR A 23 2.95 2.51 3.53
CA TYR A 23 4.12 1.97 4.21
C TYR A 23 5.09 1.30 3.23
N LEU A 24 4.59 0.44 2.33
CA LEU A 24 5.42 -0.22 1.32
C LEU A 24 6.04 0.76 0.33
N SER A 25 5.32 1.81 -0.06
CA SER A 25 5.84 2.84 -0.97
C SER A 25 6.96 3.68 -0.34
N PHE A 26 6.92 3.86 0.98
CA PHE A 26 7.92 4.59 1.74
C PHE A 26 9.12 3.72 2.13
N LYS A 27 8.87 2.51 2.62
CA LYS A 27 9.89 1.61 3.18
C LYS A 27 10.59 0.76 2.12
N GLY A 28 9.88 0.40 1.06
CA GLY A 28 10.33 -0.58 0.07
C GLY A 28 9.88 -2.02 0.40
N ALA A 29 10.52 -2.99 -0.26
CA ALA A 29 10.17 -4.41 -0.14
C ALA A 29 10.23 -4.90 1.30
N THR A 30 9.11 -5.39 1.84
CA THR A 30 8.99 -5.76 3.26
C THR A 30 8.18 -7.04 3.46
N GLN A 31 8.55 -7.85 4.46
CA GLN A 31 7.80 -9.06 4.82
C GLN A 31 6.48 -8.75 5.54
N PRO A 32 5.43 -9.57 5.39
CA PRO A 32 4.15 -9.34 6.07
C PRO A 32 4.24 -9.25 7.60
N THR A 33 5.15 -10.00 8.22
CA THR A 33 5.42 -9.94 9.67
C THR A 33 5.95 -8.59 10.07
N ASP A 34 6.95 -8.08 9.34
CA ASP A 34 7.61 -6.82 9.65
C ASP A 34 6.69 -5.63 9.41
N ILE A 35 5.80 -5.71 8.40
CA ILE A 35 4.73 -4.72 8.21
C ILE A 35 3.86 -4.68 9.47
N SER A 36 3.44 -5.83 9.99
CA SER A 36 2.59 -5.91 11.19
C SER A 36 3.28 -5.29 12.41
N GLU A 37 4.53 -5.67 12.65
CA GLU A 37 5.33 -5.19 13.78
C GLU A 37 5.59 -3.69 13.71
N GLN A 38 5.97 -3.16 12.54
CA GLN A 38 6.38 -1.76 12.39
C GLN A 38 5.19 -0.80 12.27
N THR A 39 4.04 -1.25 11.77
CA THR A 39 2.84 -0.40 11.61
C THR A 39 1.82 -0.57 12.73
N GLY A 40 1.94 -1.61 13.56
CA GLY A 40 0.94 -1.99 14.55
C GLY A 40 -0.36 -2.55 13.95
N ILE A 41 -0.44 -2.75 12.63
CA ILE A 41 -1.59 -3.38 12.00
C ILE A 41 -1.55 -4.89 12.35
N PRO A 42 -2.65 -5.49 12.83
CA PRO A 42 -2.66 -6.90 13.17
C PRO A 42 -2.28 -7.80 11.99
N ALA A 43 -1.50 -8.86 12.22
CA ALA A 43 -1.08 -9.78 11.16
C ALA A 43 -2.27 -10.41 10.41
N GLY A 44 -3.38 -10.68 11.11
CA GLY A 44 -4.66 -11.13 10.54
C GLY A 44 -5.33 -10.12 9.60
N THR A 45 -4.90 -8.86 9.63
CA THR A 45 -5.35 -7.77 8.76
C THR A 45 -4.35 -7.46 7.65
N VAL A 46 -3.04 -7.57 7.92
CA VAL A 46 -1.98 -7.32 6.93
C VAL A 46 -2.09 -8.28 5.76
N ARG A 47 -2.22 -9.59 6.00
CA ARG A 47 -2.26 -10.58 4.91
C ARG A 47 -3.47 -10.39 3.97
N PRO A 48 -4.71 -10.21 4.47
CA PRO A 48 -5.83 -9.84 3.61
C PRO A 48 -5.62 -8.53 2.85
N ALA A 49 -5.05 -7.51 3.49
CA ALA A 49 -4.78 -6.23 2.83
C ALA A 49 -3.78 -6.39 1.67
N LEU A 50 -2.67 -7.11 1.88
CA LEU A 50 -1.70 -7.42 0.84
C LEU A 50 -2.32 -8.21 -0.31
N ARG A 51 -3.18 -9.20 -0.01
CA ARG A 51 -3.90 -9.97 -1.04
C ARG A 51 -4.77 -9.04 -1.89
N THR A 52 -5.57 -8.16 -1.28
CA THR A 52 -6.38 -7.20 -2.02
C THR A 52 -5.53 -6.26 -2.86
N LEU A 53 -4.42 -5.76 -2.33
CA LEU A 53 -3.51 -4.88 -3.08
C LEU A 53 -2.85 -5.61 -4.26
N LEU A 54 -2.53 -6.89 -4.10
CA LEU A 54 -1.95 -7.73 -5.14
C LEU A 54 -2.97 -8.03 -6.24
N GLU A 55 -4.20 -8.39 -5.88
CA GLU A 55 -5.33 -8.60 -6.81
C GLU A 55 -5.63 -7.35 -7.64
N LYS A 56 -5.54 -6.17 -7.01
CA LYS A 56 -5.68 -4.87 -7.69
C LYS A 56 -4.45 -4.46 -8.51
N GLY A 57 -3.33 -5.16 -8.38
CA GLY A 57 -2.09 -4.83 -9.10
C GLY A 57 -1.36 -3.58 -8.58
N TYR A 58 -1.54 -3.21 -7.31
CA TYR A 58 -0.90 -2.04 -6.70
C TYR A 58 0.39 -2.38 -5.94
N VAL A 59 0.59 -3.65 -5.64
CA VAL A 59 1.83 -4.20 -5.09
C VAL A 59 2.26 -5.40 -5.92
N LYS A 60 3.51 -5.79 -5.77
CA LYS A 60 4.03 -7.08 -6.23
C LYS A 60 4.68 -7.82 -5.08
N GLN A 61 4.69 -9.15 -5.20
CA GLN A 61 5.41 -10.03 -4.31
C GLN A 61 6.73 -10.46 -4.98
N ASN A 62 7.82 -10.40 -4.22
CA ASN A 62 9.12 -10.94 -4.59
C ASN A 62 9.18 -12.46 -4.32
N GLU A 63 10.20 -13.13 -4.85
CA GLU A 63 10.42 -14.58 -4.64
C GLU A 63 10.60 -14.94 -3.15
N ASP A 64 11.18 -14.03 -2.36
CA ASP A 64 11.35 -14.18 -0.91
C ASP A 64 10.07 -13.94 -0.11
N SER A 65 8.92 -13.78 -0.77
CA SER A 65 7.62 -13.42 -0.19
C SER A 65 7.49 -12.01 0.38
N SER A 66 8.51 -11.15 0.24
CA SER A 66 8.36 -9.72 0.55
C SER A 66 7.47 -9.03 -0.48
N TYR A 67 6.81 -7.95 -0.07
CA TYR A 67 5.92 -7.17 -0.93
C TYR A 67 6.48 -5.78 -1.13
N TYR A 68 6.34 -5.20 -2.33
CA TYR A 68 6.71 -3.82 -2.63
C TYR A 68 5.59 -3.09 -3.38
N SER A 69 5.51 -1.77 -3.18
CA SER A 69 4.55 -0.92 -3.86
C SER A 69 4.94 -0.69 -5.33
N LEU A 70 3.94 -0.73 -6.21
CA LEU A 70 4.08 -0.25 -7.59
C LEU A 70 3.76 1.23 -7.74
N ILE A 71 3.25 1.86 -6.67
CA ILE A 71 2.88 3.27 -6.64
C ILE A 71 3.97 4.02 -5.84
N PRO A 72 4.61 5.04 -6.43
CA PRO A 72 5.61 5.83 -5.73
C PRO A 72 5.00 6.61 -4.56
N PHE A 73 5.72 6.72 -3.44
CA PHE A 73 5.26 7.46 -2.26
C PHE A 73 4.89 8.92 -2.59
N THR A 74 5.64 9.57 -3.49
CA THR A 74 5.40 10.95 -3.92
C THR A 74 4.04 11.13 -4.58
N GLU A 75 3.57 10.14 -5.35
CA GLU A 75 2.25 10.18 -6.00
C GLU A 75 1.14 10.07 -4.96
N ILE A 76 1.31 9.18 -3.98
CA ILE A 76 0.35 9.00 -2.89
C ILE A 76 0.17 10.31 -2.11
N VAL A 77 1.28 10.96 -1.73
CA VAL A 77 1.25 12.23 -0.99
C VAL A 77 0.64 13.34 -1.85
N SER A 78 1.04 13.46 -3.11
CA SER A 78 0.52 14.48 -4.03
C SER A 78 -0.99 14.37 -4.20
N HIS A 79 -1.51 13.15 -4.35
CA HIS A 79 -2.95 12.89 -4.42
C HIS A 79 -3.66 13.31 -3.13
N LEU A 80 -3.18 12.89 -1.95
CA LEU A 80 -3.78 13.27 -0.66
C LEU A 80 -3.91 14.79 -0.50
N TYR A 81 -2.86 15.56 -0.84
CA TYR A 81 -2.89 17.01 -0.76
C TYR A 81 -3.78 17.68 -1.82
N SER A 82 -3.94 17.06 -3.00
CA SER A 82 -4.85 17.56 -4.03
C SER A 82 -6.32 17.46 -3.60
N VAL A 83 -6.68 16.42 -2.85
CA VAL A 83 -8.06 16.14 -2.40
C VAL A 83 -8.42 16.95 -1.16
N VAL A 84 -7.47 17.17 -0.23
CA VAL A 84 -7.69 17.94 1.01
C VAL A 84 -7.86 19.45 0.77
N LYS A 85 -7.45 19.97 -0.40
CA LYS A 85 -7.55 21.40 -0.73
C LYS A 85 -8.92 21.87 -1.26
N LYS A 86 -10.01 21.15 -0.97
CA LYS A 86 -11.39 21.61 -1.27
C LYS A 86 -12.09 22.12 -0.03
#